data_AF-A0A7W1KP81-F1
#
_entry.id   AF-A0A7W1KP81-F1
#
_cell.length_a   1.000
_cell.length_b   1.000
_cell.length_c   1.000
_cell.angle_alpha   90.00
_cell.angle_beta   90.00
_cell.angle_gamma   90.00
#
_symmetry.space_group_name_H-M   'P 1'
#
loop_
_entity.id
_entity.type
_entity.pdbx_description
1 polymer ?
#
loop_
_entity_poly.entity_id
_entity_poly.type
_entity_poly.pdbx_seq_one_letter_code
_entity_poly.pdbx_strand_id
1 'polypeptide(L)'
;MNLCLRWSHSETSWTRSFLRPRQYFFSRWCLTYYRQRGALQRMLGVEIPVSRGHTAGRAVIDRQTIHIEDIAAESEAEFPVSKAMSRSFGYRSFACAPMLRQDVPIGSITVSRTEVRPFTDQQIALLQTFADQAVIA
;
A
#
# COMPACT_ATOMS: atom_id res chain seq x y z
N MET A 1 -14.45 -19.56 -19.46
CA MET A 1 -13.82 -20.88 -19.75
C MET A 1 -12.51 -20.61 -20.46
N ASN A 2 -11.39 -21.12 -19.93
CA ASN A 2 -10.07 -21.33 -20.55
C ASN A 2 -9.05 -21.43 -19.40
N LEU A 3 -8.74 -22.65 -18.95
CA LEU A 3 -7.64 -23.51 -19.38
C LEU A 3 -6.34 -23.23 -18.61
N CYS A 4 -6.12 -24.12 -17.65
CA CYS A 4 -4.95 -24.26 -16.80
C CYS A 4 -3.85 -24.98 -17.58
N LEU A 5 -2.63 -24.43 -17.61
CA LEU A 5 -1.45 -25.19 -18.06
C LEU A 5 -0.39 -25.24 -16.95
N ARG A 6 -0.06 -26.48 -16.62
CA ARG A 6 0.81 -26.98 -15.57
C ARG A 6 2.23 -27.08 -16.12
N TRP A 7 3.23 -26.63 -15.37
CA TRP A 7 4.63 -26.79 -15.73
C TRP A 7 5.21 -28.06 -15.09
N SER A 8 5.94 -28.86 -15.88
CA SER A 8 6.57 -30.12 -15.49
C SER A 8 8.09 -29.99 -15.58
N HIS A 9 8.80 -30.52 -14.58
CA HIS A 9 10.24 -30.59 -14.49
C HIS A 9 10.79 -31.72 -15.36
N SER A 10 11.20 -31.44 -16.60
CA SER A 10 12.16 -32.29 -17.33
C SER A 10 12.60 -31.66 -18.65
N GLU A 11 13.91 -31.74 -18.89
CA GLU A 11 14.61 -31.67 -20.18
C GLU A 11 15.42 -30.42 -20.55
N THR A 12 16.72 -30.70 -20.53
CA THR A 12 17.90 -30.02 -21.06
C THR A 12 17.92 -29.96 -22.59
N SER A 13 17.83 -28.78 -23.19
CA SER A 13 18.59 -28.45 -24.42
C SER A 13 18.49 -26.96 -24.78
N TRP A 14 19.61 -26.39 -25.21
CA TRP A 14 19.75 -25.02 -25.70
C TRP A 14 19.80 -25.04 -27.23
N THR A 15 18.97 -24.24 -27.91
CA THR A 15 19.24 -23.83 -29.30
C THR A 15 19.43 -22.32 -29.35
N ARG A 16 20.61 -21.92 -29.85
CA ARG A 16 21.05 -20.54 -30.04
C ARG A 16 20.25 -19.90 -31.17
N SER A 17 19.68 -18.72 -30.93
CA SER A 17 19.52 -17.70 -31.97
C SER A 17 19.94 -16.37 -31.36
N PHE A 18 21.01 -15.85 -31.93
CA PHE A 18 21.85 -14.79 -31.41
C PHE A 18 21.29 -13.45 -31.89
N LEU A 19 20.67 -12.66 -31.01
CA LEU A 19 20.61 -11.21 -31.14
C LEU A 19 20.66 -10.60 -29.73
N ARG A 20 21.85 -10.15 -29.33
CA ARG A 20 22.10 -9.07 -28.35
C ARG A 20 22.94 -8.01 -29.10
N PRO A 21 22.95 -6.71 -28.71
CA PRO A 21 22.63 -6.19 -27.38
C PRO A 21 21.81 -4.89 -27.35
N ARG A 22 20.95 -4.71 -26.34
CA ARG A 22 20.98 -3.54 -25.44
C ARG A 22 20.04 -3.76 -24.27
N GLN A 23 20.67 -3.63 -23.11
CA GLN A 23 20.18 -3.63 -21.75
C GLN A 23 18.93 -2.75 -21.62
N TYR A 24 17.86 -3.22 -20.98
CA TYR A 24 17.01 -2.52 -19.98
C TYR A 24 16.00 -3.57 -19.45
N PHE A 25 16.16 -4.00 -18.19
CA PHE A 25 15.32 -3.56 -17.07
C PHE A 25 13.87 -4.09 -17.16
N PHE A 26 13.59 -5.36 -16.81
CA PHE A 26 12.30 -5.80 -16.25
C PHE A 26 12.23 -7.34 -16.04
N SER A 27 12.79 -7.90 -14.98
CA SER A 27 12.44 -9.31 -14.63
C SER A 27 12.54 -9.70 -13.15
N ARG A 28 12.71 -8.73 -12.23
CA ARG A 28 12.82 -9.02 -10.78
C ARG A 28 11.71 -8.41 -9.92
N TRP A 29 10.57 -8.06 -10.52
CA TRP A 29 9.41 -7.54 -9.78
C TRP A 29 8.20 -8.48 -9.73
N CYS A 30 8.27 -9.69 -10.29
CA CYS A 30 7.08 -10.54 -10.45
C CYS A 30 6.85 -11.60 -9.36
N LEU A 31 7.80 -11.84 -8.44
CA LEU A 31 7.70 -12.97 -7.49
C LEU A 31 7.41 -12.59 -6.02
N THR A 32 7.49 -11.32 -5.63
CA THR A 32 7.20 -10.93 -4.23
C THR A 32 5.74 -10.45 -4.04
N TYR A 33 5.01 -10.16 -5.12
CA TYR A 33 3.68 -9.53 -5.05
C TYR A 33 2.53 -10.50 -4.66
N TYR A 34 2.79 -11.81 -4.56
CA TYR A 34 1.76 -12.82 -4.34
C TYR A 34 1.32 -13.01 -2.88
N ARG A 35 1.98 -12.38 -1.89
CA ARG A 35 1.69 -12.65 -0.47
C ARG A 35 0.52 -11.82 0.13
N GLN A 36 0.02 -10.79 -0.55
CA GLN A 36 -0.91 -9.81 0.06
C GLN A 36 -2.34 -9.77 -0.51
N ARG A 37 -2.72 -10.62 -1.49
CA ARG A 37 -4.07 -10.56 -2.09
C ARG A 37 -5.23 -10.72 -1.08
N GLY A 38 -5.03 -11.41 0.05
CA GLY A 38 -6.09 -11.66 1.03
C GLY A 38 -6.47 -10.49 1.93
N ALA A 39 -5.56 -9.55 2.20
CA ALA A 39 -5.83 -8.46 3.15
C ALA A 39 -6.69 -7.35 2.54
N LEU A 40 -6.36 -6.91 1.32
CA LEU A 40 -7.14 -5.91 0.58
C LEU A 40 -8.57 -6.41 0.30
N GLN A 41 -8.72 -7.69 -0.03
CA GLN A 41 -10.02 -8.27 -0.36
C GLN A 41 -10.99 -8.32 0.84
N ARG A 42 -10.47 -8.33 2.08
CA ARG A 42 -11.29 -8.22 3.30
C ARG A 42 -11.60 -6.76 3.68
N MET A 43 -10.87 -5.79 3.16
CA MET A 43 -11.07 -4.37 3.46
C MET A 43 -12.09 -3.71 2.52
N LEU A 44 -12.24 -4.22 1.29
CA LEU A 44 -13.23 -3.71 0.35
C LEU A 44 -14.64 -3.82 0.92
N GLY A 45 -15.37 -2.70 0.95
CA GLY A 45 -16.74 -2.62 1.48
C GLY A 45 -16.85 -2.42 2.99
N VAL A 46 -15.73 -2.30 3.71
CA VAL A 46 -15.75 -1.95 5.14
C VAL A 46 -15.93 -0.44 5.30
N GLU A 47 -17.02 -0.03 5.95
CA GLU A 47 -17.22 1.36 6.35
C GLU A 47 -16.45 1.65 7.64
N ILE A 48 -15.47 2.56 7.55
CA ILE A 48 -14.68 3.01 8.69
C ILE A 48 -15.07 4.46 8.99
N PRO A 49 -15.60 4.77 10.19
CA PRO A 49 -15.91 6.15 10.55
C PRO A 49 -14.69 7.07 10.44
N VAL A 50 -14.88 8.25 9.87
CA VAL A 50 -13.86 9.30 9.85
C VAL A 50 -13.66 9.80 11.28
N SER A 51 -12.57 9.38 11.91
CA SER A 51 -12.25 9.73 13.29
C SER A 51 -10.74 9.91 13.48
N ARG A 52 -10.35 10.71 14.47
CA ARG A 52 -8.92 10.89 14.84
C ARG A 52 -8.28 9.59 15.34
N GLY A 53 -9.07 8.59 15.75
CA GLY A 53 -8.60 7.27 16.19
C GLY A 53 -8.23 6.30 15.06
N HIS A 54 -8.43 6.70 13.81
CA HIS A 54 -8.03 5.99 12.60
C HIS A 54 -7.00 6.83 11.84
N THR A 55 -5.88 6.26 11.42
CA THR A 55 -4.76 6.98 10.78
C THR A 55 -5.18 7.75 9.53
N ALA A 56 -5.95 7.14 8.62
CA ALA A 56 -6.44 7.86 7.44
C ALA A 56 -7.53 8.88 7.80
N GLY A 57 -8.34 8.59 8.81
CA GLY A 57 -9.36 9.52 9.31
C GLY A 57 -8.74 10.76 9.95
N ARG A 58 -7.63 10.59 10.69
CA ARG A 58 -6.84 11.68 11.24
C ARG A 58 -6.23 12.53 10.13
N ALA A 59 -5.67 11.92 9.08
CA ALA A 59 -5.15 12.67 7.93
C ALA A 59 -6.21 13.57 7.28
N VAL A 60 -7.44 13.05 7.11
CA VAL A 60 -8.59 13.80 6.61
C VAL A 60 -8.96 14.96 7.55
N ILE A 61 -9.10 14.71 8.85
CA ILE A 61 -9.53 15.70 9.84
C ILE A 61 -8.49 16.82 10.01
N ASP A 62 -7.22 16.44 10.10
CA ASP A 62 -6.11 17.38 10.31
C ASP A 62 -5.65 18.07 9.03
N ARG A 63 -6.09 17.56 7.86
CA ARG A 63 -5.61 17.99 6.54
C ARG A 63 -4.09 17.94 6.45
N GLN A 64 -3.51 16.93 7.10
CA GLN A 64 -2.07 16.71 7.18
C GLN A 64 -1.74 15.26 6.90
N THR A 65 -0.58 15.05 6.29
CA THR A 65 -0.08 13.69 6.09
C THR A 65 0.28 13.07 7.43
N ILE A 66 -0.26 11.90 7.71
CA ILE A 66 0.01 11.13 8.92
C ILE A 66 0.96 9.98 8.57
N HIS A 67 2.10 9.91 9.26
CA HIS A 67 3.07 8.83 9.15
C HIS A 67 3.24 8.17 10.50
N ILE A 68 3.03 6.85 10.56
CA ILE A 68 3.20 6.01 11.75
C ILE A 68 4.21 4.93 11.42
N GLU A 69 5.32 4.89 12.16
CA GLU A 69 6.36 3.88 12.00
C GLU A 69 5.87 2.50 12.44
N ASP A 70 5.24 2.40 13.61
CA ASP A 70 4.65 1.16 14.11
C ASP A 70 3.39 1.43 14.94
N ILE A 71 2.23 1.15 14.36
CA ILE A 71 0.93 1.31 15.01
C ILE A 71 0.78 0.44 16.27
N ALA A 72 1.54 -0.65 16.38
CA ALA A 72 1.50 -1.51 17.56
C ALA A 72 2.12 -0.81 18.78
N ALA A 73 3.11 0.06 18.56
CA ALA A 73 3.80 0.86 19.58
C ALA A 73 2.99 2.08 20.01
N GLU A 74 2.07 2.57 19.17
CA GLU A 74 1.18 3.68 19.49
C GLU A 74 0.18 3.35 20.62
N SER A 75 -0.34 4.37 21.29
CA SER A 75 -1.33 4.20 22.37
C SER A 75 -2.67 3.69 21.85
N GLU A 76 -3.28 2.75 22.58
CA GLU A 76 -4.65 2.27 22.28
C GLU A 76 -5.69 3.38 22.44
N ALA A 77 -5.48 4.31 23.37
CA ALA A 77 -6.37 5.45 23.55
C ALA A 77 -6.32 6.42 22.38
N GLU A 78 -5.17 6.50 21.71
CA GLU A 78 -4.94 7.46 20.62
C GLU A 78 -5.40 6.92 19.27
N PHE A 79 -5.12 5.65 18.97
CA PHE A 79 -5.44 5.01 17.69
C PHE A 79 -6.22 3.69 17.84
N PRO A 80 -7.36 3.67 18.55
CA PRO A 80 -8.10 2.43 18.83
C PRO A 80 -8.53 1.70 17.55
N VAL A 81 -8.96 2.44 16.51
CA VAL A 81 -9.43 1.86 15.25
C VAL A 81 -8.26 1.29 14.44
N SER A 82 -7.17 2.06 14.29
CA SER A 82 -6.00 1.57 13.54
C SER A 82 -5.30 0.40 14.23
N LYS A 83 -5.31 0.32 15.57
CA LYS A 83 -4.80 -0.85 16.30
C LYS A 83 -5.69 -2.08 16.14
N ALA A 84 -7.02 -1.92 16.12
CA ALA A 84 -7.92 -3.02 15.79
C ALA A 84 -7.70 -3.54 14.36
N MET A 85 -7.50 -2.63 13.40
CA MET A 85 -7.17 -2.97 12.00
C MET A 85 -5.80 -3.67 11.91
N SER A 86 -4.81 -3.20 12.66
CA SER A 86 -3.48 -3.83 12.75
C SER A 86 -3.58 -5.28 13.21
N ARG A 87 -4.34 -5.57 14.27
CA ARG A 87 -4.57 -6.92 14.77
C ARG A 87 -5.29 -7.81 13.75
N SER A 88 -6.27 -7.25 13.03
CA SER A 88 -7.13 -8.00 12.11
C SER A 88 -6.48 -8.28 10.74
N PHE A 89 -5.68 -7.34 10.25
CA PHE A 89 -5.11 -7.36 8.89
C PHE A 89 -3.57 -7.43 8.85
N GLY A 90 -2.91 -7.30 10.00
CA GLY A 90 -1.46 -7.41 10.15
C GLY A 90 -0.68 -6.16 9.77
N TYR A 91 -1.33 -5.00 9.59
CA TYR A 91 -0.63 -3.75 9.27
C TYR A 91 0.20 -3.23 10.44
N ARG A 92 1.35 -2.62 10.15
CA ARG A 92 2.32 -2.13 11.12
C ARG A 92 2.67 -0.67 10.85
N SER A 93 3.22 -0.36 9.69
CA SER A 93 3.55 1.03 9.31
C SER A 93 2.50 1.61 8.36
N PHE A 94 2.21 2.90 8.50
CA PHE A 94 1.25 3.64 7.67
C PHE A 94 1.81 4.97 7.21
N ALA A 95 1.52 5.36 5.97
CA ALA A 95 1.55 6.74 5.53
C ALA A 95 0.22 7.08 4.85
N CYS A 96 -0.44 8.13 5.32
CA CYS A 96 -1.78 8.54 4.89
C CYS A 96 -1.72 10.00 4.46
N ALA A 97 -1.86 10.29 3.16
CA ALA A 97 -1.94 11.65 2.64
C ALA A 97 -3.40 12.04 2.43
N PRO A 98 -3.86 13.22 2.89
CA PRO A 98 -5.20 13.70 2.61
C PRO A 98 -5.34 14.13 1.15
N MET A 99 -6.52 13.90 0.57
CA MET A 99 -6.91 14.45 -0.72
C MET A 99 -7.71 15.73 -0.48
N LEU A 100 -7.16 16.88 -0.87
CA LEU A 100 -7.75 18.20 -0.61
C LEU A 100 -8.21 18.86 -1.90
N ARG A 101 -9.51 19.20 -1.98
CA ARG A 101 -10.07 20.03 -3.05
C ARG A 101 -10.37 21.41 -2.50
N GLN A 102 -9.61 22.43 -2.91
CA GLN A 102 -9.78 23.80 -2.41
C GLN A 102 -9.80 23.85 -0.87
N ASP A 103 -8.81 23.21 -0.23
CA ASP A 103 -8.69 23.03 1.23
C ASP A 103 -9.80 22.21 1.91
N VAL A 104 -10.75 21.65 1.15
CA VAL A 104 -11.76 20.73 1.64
C VAL A 104 -11.28 19.28 1.51
N PRO A 105 -11.16 18.52 2.61
CA PRO A 105 -10.74 17.13 2.54
C PRO A 105 -11.87 16.26 1.98
N ILE A 106 -11.57 15.52 0.91
CA ILE A 106 -12.51 14.60 0.24
C ILE A 106 -12.17 13.13 0.47
N GLY A 107 -11.04 12.84 1.12
CA GLY A 107 -10.59 11.49 1.44
C GLY A 107 -9.10 11.45 1.76
N SER A 108 -8.52 10.24 1.73
CA SER A 108 -7.07 10.04 1.90
C SER A 108 -6.58 8.88 1.04
N ILE A 109 -5.36 9.03 0.50
CA ILE A 109 -4.60 7.90 -0.05
C ILE A 109 -3.72 7.35 1.07
N THR A 110 -3.87 6.05 1.35
CA THR A 110 -3.12 5.36 2.39
C THR A 110 -2.27 4.24 1.80
N VAL A 111 -1.01 4.20 2.20
CA VAL A 111 -0.12 3.06 1.99
C VAL A 111 0.26 2.47 3.34
N SER A 112 0.25 1.14 3.42
CA SER A 112 0.49 0.41 4.66
C SER A 112 1.43 -0.77 4.43
N ARG A 113 2.24 -1.10 5.43
CA ARG A 113 3.13 -2.27 5.42
C ARG A 113 2.72 -3.22 6.54
N THR A 114 2.93 -4.51 6.36
CA THR A 114 2.70 -5.53 7.41
C THR A 114 3.93 -5.80 8.27
N GLU A 115 5.02 -5.08 8.01
CA GLU A 115 6.29 -5.10 8.74
C GLU A 115 6.57 -3.70 9.27
N VAL A 116 7.31 -3.60 10.38
CA VAL A 116 7.78 -2.30 10.90
C VAL A 116 8.89 -1.80 10.00
N ARG A 117 8.53 -0.88 9.11
CA ARG A 117 9.48 -0.22 8.23
C ARG A 117 8.94 1.18 7.93
N PRO A 118 9.53 2.24 8.51
CA PRO A 118 9.10 3.60 8.26
C PRO A 118 9.24 3.98 6.78
N PHE A 119 8.37 4.87 6.32
CA PHE A 119 8.47 5.49 5.00
C PHE A 119 9.50 6.61 5.06
N THR A 120 10.29 6.74 4.00
CA THR A 120 11.24 7.84 3.89
C THR A 120 10.51 9.12 3.51
N ASP A 121 11.10 10.28 3.81
CA ASP A 121 10.53 11.58 3.43
C ASP A 121 10.23 11.67 1.93
N GLN A 122 11.09 11.08 1.09
CA GLN A 122 10.86 11.02 -0.36
C GLN A 122 9.64 10.17 -0.73
N GLN A 123 9.40 9.05 -0.04
CA GLN A 123 8.22 8.21 -0.26
C GLN A 123 6.94 8.93 0.19
N ILE A 124 7.02 9.67 1.29
CA ILE A 124 5.91 10.48 1.82
C ILE A 124 5.59 11.63 0.87
N ALA A 125 6.61 12.34 0.38
CA ALA A 125 6.44 13.42 -0.61
C ALA A 125 5.81 12.90 -1.91
N LEU A 126 6.23 11.73 -2.40
CA LEU A 126 5.61 11.11 -3.56
C LEU A 126 4.13 10.77 -3.33
N LEU A 127 3.79 10.25 -2.14
CA LEU A 127 2.40 9.97 -1.77
C LEU A 127 1.55 11.24 -1.76
N GLN A 128 2.08 12.35 -1.24
CA GLN A 128 1.42 13.67 -1.25
C GLN A 128 1.13 14.12 -2.68
N THR A 129 2.11 14.07 -3.57
CA THR A 129 1.91 14.43 -5.00
C THR A 129 0.79 13.61 -5.65
N PHE A 130 0.71 12.30 -5.36
CA PHE A 130 -0.40 11.49 -5.88
C PHE A 130 -1.75 11.88 -5.28
N ALA A 131 -1.81 12.22 -3.99
CA ALA A 131 -3.03 12.68 -3.35
C ALA A 131 -3.51 14.02 -3.95
N ASP A 132 -2.59 14.94 -4.25
CA ASP A 132 -2.89 16.21 -4.91
C ASP A 132 -3.45 15.99 -6.33
N GLN A 133 -2.87 15.03 -7.07
CA GLN A 133 -3.32 14.69 -8.41
C GLN A 133 -4.66 13.94 -8.44
N ALA A 134 -4.93 13.09 -7.45
CA ALA A 134 -6.15 12.28 -7.39
C ALA A 134 -7.43 13.12 -7.24
N VAL A 135 -7.31 14.36 -6.77
CA VAL A 135 -8.43 15.31 -6.63
C VAL A 135 -8.88 15.91 -7.98
N ILE A 136 -8.02 15.86 -9.01
CA ILE A 136 -8.26 16.49 -10.31
C ILE A 136 -9.05 15.59 -11.27
N ALA A 137 -9.01 14.27 -11.06
CA ALA A 137 -9.48 13.25 -12.02
C ALA A 137 -11.01 13.11 -12.10
#